data_AF-A0A926PI26-F1
#
_entry.id   AF-A0A926PI26-F1
#
_cell.length_a   1.000
_cell.length_b   1.000
_cell.length_c   1.000
_cell.angle_alpha   90.00
_cell.angle_beta   90.00
_cell.angle_gamma   90.00
#
_symmetry.space_group_name_H-M   'P 1'
#
loop_
_entity.id
_entity.type
_entity.pdbx_description
1 polymer ?
#
loop_
_entity_poly.entity_id
_entity_poly.type
_entity_poly.pdbx_seq_one_letter_code
_entity_poly.pdbx_strand_id
1 'polypeptide(L)'
;MLKSILAASVVFSAVPTVSLAAPSQSINAQTPPQPTTEQIYQACTQDRAETLPNPFVDVSPNHWAYKAVLSMHYCGAFRRAAPRSLFERTQPTPTTPQSTTPQS
;
A
#
# COMPACT_ATOMS: atom_id res chain seq x y z
N MET A 1 55.79 19.49 -3.48
CA MET A 1 54.61 19.40 -4.36
C MET A 1 54.96 18.50 -5.52
N LEU A 2 54.34 17.32 -5.62
CA LEU A 2 54.53 16.42 -6.75
C LEU A 2 53.16 15.94 -7.21
N LYS A 3 52.81 16.35 -8.43
CA LYS A 3 51.58 16.00 -9.14
C LYS A 3 51.77 14.62 -9.76
N SER A 4 50.98 13.64 -9.33
CA SER A 4 50.85 12.36 -10.04
C SER A 4 49.45 12.28 -10.63
N ILE A 5 49.35 12.56 -11.92
CA ILE A 5 48.16 12.36 -12.74
C ILE A 5 48.22 10.91 -13.21
N LEU A 6 47.39 10.03 -12.65
CA LEU A 6 47.22 8.68 -13.16
C LEU A 6 46.08 8.68 -14.17
N ALA A 7 46.44 8.36 -15.41
CA ALA A 7 45.55 8.25 -16.55
C ALA A 7 44.60 7.05 -16.42
N ALA A 8 43.42 7.24 -16.99
CA ALA A 8 42.24 6.40 -16.91
C ALA A 8 42.35 5.08 -17.68
N SER A 9 41.59 4.09 -17.21
CA SER A 9 41.11 2.97 -18.03
C SER A 9 39.68 2.63 -17.58
N VAL A 10 38.68 3.12 -18.32
CA VAL A 10 37.28 2.69 -18.12
C VAL A 10 37.01 1.53 -19.06
N VAL A 11 36.94 0.33 -18.51
CA VAL A 11 36.60 -0.88 -19.27
C VAL A 11 35.07 -0.98 -19.30
N PHE A 12 34.45 -0.65 -20.44
CA PHE A 12 33.02 -0.88 -20.66
C PHE A 12 32.80 -2.31 -21.18
N SER A 13 32.50 -3.24 -20.28
CA SER A 13 32.02 -4.57 -20.63
C SER A 13 30.53 -4.49 -21.01
N ALA A 14 30.22 -4.69 -22.30
CA ALA A 14 28.85 -4.80 -22.78
C ALA A 14 28.22 -6.10 -22.26
N VAL A 15 27.20 -5.99 -21.42
CA VAL A 15 26.42 -7.13 -20.93
C VAL A 15 25.25 -7.37 -21.90
N PRO A 16 25.07 -8.57 -22.46
CA PRO A 16 23.91 -8.88 -23.28
C PRO A 16 22.66 -8.92 -22.41
N THR A 17 21.72 -8.01 -22.66
CA THR A 17 20.38 -8.03 -22.07
C THR A 17 19.56 -9.17 -22.67
N VAL A 18 19.44 -10.27 -21.94
CA VAL A 18 18.47 -11.32 -22.24
C VAL A 18 17.11 -10.86 -21.73
N SER A 19 16.21 -10.48 -22.64
CA SER A 19 14.82 -10.18 -22.30
C SER A 19 14.05 -11.48 -22.09
N LEU A 20 13.84 -11.86 -20.83
CA LEU A 20 12.84 -12.87 -20.48
C LEU A 20 11.46 -12.22 -20.58
N ALA A 21 10.72 -12.54 -21.64
CA ALA A 21 9.28 -12.29 -21.67
C ALA A 21 8.61 -13.21 -20.65
N ALA A 22 8.31 -12.68 -19.47
CA ALA A 22 7.55 -13.40 -18.46
C ALA A 22 6.11 -13.61 -18.98
N PRO A 23 5.50 -14.79 -18.75
CA PRO A 23 4.09 -14.99 -19.06
C PRO A 23 3.25 -14.08 -18.16
N SER A 24 2.50 -13.16 -18.77
CA SER A 24 1.46 -12.38 -18.10
C SER A 24 0.33 -13.32 -17.70
N GLN A 25 0.41 -13.89 -16.50
CA GLN A 25 -0.74 -14.52 -15.87
C GLN A 25 -1.73 -13.41 -15.56
N SER A 26 -2.85 -13.39 -16.28
CA SER A 26 -4.01 -12.60 -15.91
C SER A 26 -4.55 -13.18 -14.62
N ILE A 27 -4.01 -12.72 -13.49
CA ILE A 27 -4.58 -13.00 -12.18
C ILE A 27 -5.93 -12.30 -12.21
N ASN A 28 -6.99 -13.10 -12.27
CA ASN A 28 -8.34 -12.64 -12.02
C ASN A 28 -8.27 -11.81 -10.74
N ALA A 29 -8.42 -10.49 -10.86
CA ALA A 29 -8.27 -9.57 -9.75
C ALA A 29 -9.48 -9.77 -8.83
N GLN A 30 -9.48 -10.85 -8.05
CA GLN A 30 -10.33 -10.96 -6.89
C GLN A 30 -9.90 -9.85 -5.94
N THR A 31 -10.68 -8.78 -5.91
CA THR A 31 -10.56 -7.72 -4.91
C THR A 31 -10.47 -8.41 -3.54
N PRO A 32 -9.39 -8.21 -2.77
CA PRO A 32 -9.27 -8.82 -1.47
C PRO A 32 -10.49 -8.45 -0.62
N PRO A 33 -11.07 -9.40 0.14
CA PRO A 33 -12.25 -9.13 0.94
C PRO A 33 -11.99 -7.93 1.85
N GLN A 34 -12.94 -7.01 1.89
CA GLN A 34 -12.83 -5.81 2.70
C GLN A 34 -12.69 -6.21 4.18
N PRO A 35 -11.66 -5.71 4.89
CA PRO A 35 -11.43 -6.09 6.28
C PRO A 35 -12.58 -5.60 7.17
N THR A 36 -12.91 -6.40 8.18
CA THR A 36 -13.95 -6.04 9.16
C THR A 36 -13.48 -4.89 10.06
N THR A 37 -14.43 -4.19 10.67
CA THR A 37 -14.17 -3.18 11.70
C THR A 37 -13.22 -3.68 12.79
N GLU A 38 -13.43 -4.91 13.26
CA GLU A 38 -12.61 -5.51 14.30
C GLU A 38 -11.19 -5.81 13.81
N GLN A 39 -11.02 -6.29 12.58
CA GLN A 39 -9.69 -6.52 11.99
C GLN A 39 -8.91 -5.22 11.87
N ILE A 40 -9.56 -4.15 11.41
CA ILE A 40 -8.94 -2.82 11.31
C ILE A 40 -8.58 -2.30 12.71
N TYR A 41 -9.49 -2.41 13.68
CA TYR A 41 -9.24 -1.98 15.06
C TYR A 41 -8.03 -2.69 15.70
N GLN A 42 -7.96 -4.03 15.57
CA GLN A 42 -6.83 -4.82 16.08
C GLN A 42 -5.52 -4.44 15.39
N ALA A 43 -5.53 -4.27 14.06
CA ALA A 43 -4.35 -3.83 13.33
C ALA A 43 -3.88 -2.43 13.80
N CYS A 44 -4.79 -1.49 14.01
CA CYS A 44 -4.44 -0.13 14.43
C CYS A 44 -3.93 -0.04 15.87
N THR A 45 -4.51 -0.81 16.80
CA THR A 45 -4.02 -0.85 18.19
C THR A 45 -2.65 -1.53 18.32
N GLN A 46 -2.34 -2.48 17.44
CA GLN A 46 -1.07 -3.21 17.40
C GLN A 46 0.00 -2.57 16.49
N ASP A 47 -0.27 -1.41 15.89
CA ASP A 47 0.65 -0.75 14.94
C ASP A 47 0.99 -1.61 13.71
N ARG A 48 0.01 -2.38 13.23
CA ARG A 48 0.14 -3.40 12.17
C ARG A 48 -0.82 -3.17 10.99
N ALA A 49 -1.09 -1.92 10.65
CA ALA A 49 -1.93 -1.58 9.51
C ALA A 49 -1.41 -2.15 8.18
N GLU A 50 -0.10 -2.37 8.07
CA GLU A 50 0.57 -3.01 6.93
C GLU A 50 0.14 -4.46 6.65
N THR A 51 -0.56 -5.09 7.60
CA THR A 51 -1.11 -6.45 7.47
C THR A 51 -2.51 -6.48 6.86
N LEU A 52 -3.15 -5.31 6.73
CA LEU A 52 -4.44 -5.17 6.04
C LEU A 52 -4.22 -5.16 4.51
N PRO A 53 -5.27 -5.46 3.72
CA PRO A 53 -5.18 -5.42 2.27
C PRO A 53 -4.67 -4.07 1.77
N ASN A 54 -3.81 -4.07 0.74
CA ASN A 54 -3.32 -2.84 0.14
C ASN A 54 -4.35 -2.28 -0.87
N PRO A 55 -4.96 -1.10 -0.62
CA PRO A 55 -5.88 -0.49 -1.58
C PRO A 55 -5.16 0.35 -2.65
N PHE A 56 -3.84 0.51 -2.58
CA PHE A 56 -3.05 1.39 -3.44
C PHE A 56 -2.29 0.59 -4.51
N VAL A 57 -2.51 0.92 -5.78
CA VAL A 57 -1.84 0.27 -6.93
C VAL A 57 -0.43 0.79 -7.18
N ASP A 58 -0.13 2.00 -6.70
CA ASP A 58 1.11 2.74 -6.89
C ASP A 58 2.08 2.62 -5.70
N VAL A 59 1.59 2.16 -4.55
CA VAL A 59 2.40 1.95 -3.34
C VAL A 59 2.57 0.46 -3.07
N SER A 60 3.70 -0.11 -3.49
CA SER A 60 3.99 -1.53 -3.27
C SER A 60 4.42 -1.84 -1.82
N PRO A 61 4.30 -3.09 -1.34
CA PRO A 61 4.74 -3.48 0.02
C PRO A 61 6.22 -3.20 0.34
N ASN A 62 7.07 -3.14 -0.69
CA ASN A 62 8.50 -2.88 -0.55
C ASN A 62 8.84 -1.37 -0.61
N HIS A 63 7.86 -0.50 -0.85
CA HIS A 63 8.07 0.95 -0.92
C HIS A 63 8.23 1.56 0.49
N TRP A 64 9.11 2.54 0.64
CA TRP A 64 9.41 3.18 1.94
C TRP A 64 8.17 3.80 2.62
N ALA A 65 7.20 4.25 1.81
CA ALA A 65 5.97 4.88 2.30
C ALA A 65 4.86 3.88 2.66
N TYR A 66 5.01 2.59 2.34
CA TYR A 66 3.92 1.60 2.44
C TYR A 66 3.25 1.58 3.81
N LYS A 67 4.05 1.43 4.89
CA LYS A 67 3.53 1.40 6.26
C LYS A 67 2.83 2.70 6.66
N ALA A 68 3.39 3.85 6.28
CA ALA A 68 2.81 5.15 6.61
C ALA A 68 1.47 5.37 5.91
N VAL A 69 1.39 5.04 4.63
CA VAL A 69 0.18 5.21 3.82
C VAL A 69 -0.94 4.27 4.28
N LEU A 70 -0.65 2.99 4.54
CA LEU A 70 -1.65 2.05 5.07
C LEU A 70 -2.12 2.44 6.47
N SER A 71 -1.21 2.89 7.34
CA SER A 71 -1.58 3.40 8.66
C SER A 71 -2.48 4.63 8.56
N MET A 72 -2.20 5.56 7.65
CA MET A 72 -3.06 6.73 7.44
C MET A 72 -4.44 6.35 6.90
N HIS A 73 -4.50 5.42 5.94
CA HIS A 73 -5.74 4.98 5.33
C HIS A 73 -6.67 4.28 6.33
N TYR A 74 -6.14 3.32 7.09
CA TYR A 74 -6.93 2.47 7.97
C TYR A 74 -7.10 3.03 9.38
N CYS A 75 -6.06 3.67 9.91
CA CYS A 75 -6.02 4.12 11.30
C CYS A 75 -6.25 5.63 11.43
N GLY A 76 -6.00 6.44 10.41
CA GLY A 76 -6.31 7.88 10.41
C GLY A 76 -5.97 8.60 11.72
N ALA A 77 -6.96 9.25 12.33
CA ALA A 77 -6.84 9.94 13.62
C ALA A 77 -6.77 8.99 14.84
N PHE A 78 -7.08 7.70 14.65
CA PHE A 78 -6.99 6.69 15.68
C PHE A 78 -5.54 6.25 15.85
N ARG A 79 -4.87 6.88 16.82
CA ARG A 79 -3.60 6.40 17.36
C ARG A 79 -3.86 5.88 18.76
N ARG A 80 -3.11 4.88 19.24
CA ARG A 80 -3.23 4.09 20.49
C ARG A 80 -3.84 4.74 21.75
N ALA A 81 -3.95 6.06 21.83
CA ALA A 81 -4.60 6.83 22.90
C ALA A 81 -6.06 7.25 22.62
N ALA A 82 -6.61 7.05 21.42
CA ALA A 82 -7.98 7.41 21.09
C ALA A 82 -8.98 6.35 21.61
N PRO A 83 -10.12 6.74 22.22
CA PRO A 83 -11.17 5.79 22.60
C PRO A 83 -11.75 5.04 21.40
N ARG A 84 -12.07 3.74 21.58
CA ARG A 84 -12.72 2.90 20.54
C ARG A 84 -13.98 3.53 19.96
N SER A 85 -14.76 4.24 20.77
CA SER A 85 -15.97 4.93 20.32
C SER A 85 -15.73 6.00 19.26
N LEU A 86 -14.53 6.62 19.23
CA LEU A 86 -14.16 7.55 18.17
C LEU A 86 -13.84 6.81 16.87
N PHE A 87 -13.22 5.63 16.95
CA PHE A 87 -12.95 4.78 15.80
C PHE A 87 -14.25 4.37 15.10
N GLU A 88 -15.21 3.84 15.87
CA GLU A 88 -16.52 3.40 15.35
C GLU A 88 -17.30 4.52 14.67
N ARG A 89 -17.24 5.75 15.20
CA ARG A 89 -17.91 6.92 14.62
C ARG A 89 -17.28 7.37 13.29
N THR A 90 -15.98 7.17 13.12
CA THR A 90 -15.23 7.68 11.95
C THR A 90 -15.28 6.69 10.79
N GLN A 91 -15.74 5.46 11.02
CA GLN A 91 -15.83 4.48 9.97
C GLN A 91 -16.99 4.81 9.03
N PRO A 92 -16.77 4.86 7.70
CA PRO A 92 -17.84 5.11 6.76
C PRO A 92 -18.92 4.03 6.92
N THR A 93 -20.14 4.45 7.24
CA THR A 93 -21.31 3.57 7.21
C THR A 93 -21.38 2.93 5.83
N PRO A 94 -21.48 1.59 5.71
CA PRO A 94 -21.65 0.95 4.41
C PRO A 94 -22.89 1.55 3.75
N THR A 95 -22.69 2.29 2.66
CA THR A 95 -23.77 2.85 1.87
C THR A 95 -24.56 1.70 1.29
N THR A 96 -25.74 1.43 1.85
CA THR A 96 -26.73 0.60 1.15
C THR A 96 -27.00 1.30 -0.19
N PRO A 97 -26.93 0.61 -1.35
CA PRO A 97 -27.26 1.23 -2.62
C PRO A 97 -28.71 1.69 -2.55
N GLN A 98 -28.91 3.00 -2.42
CA GLN A 98 -30.21 3.63 -2.41
C GLN A 98 -30.77 3.48 -3.82
N SER A 99 -31.64 2.47 -4.01
CA SER A 99 -32.40 2.28 -5.23
C SER A 99 -33.23 3.53 -5.50
N THR A 100 -32.72 4.43 -6.34
CA THR A 100 -33.52 5.49 -6.94
C THR A 100 -34.43 4.86 -7.97
N THR A 101 -35.62 4.43 -7.54
CA THR A 101 -36.73 4.22 -8.47
C THR A 101 -37.11 5.59 -9.04
N PRO A 102 -37.05 5.81 -10.36
CA PRO A 102 -37.63 7.01 -10.94
C PRO A 102 -39.16 6.87 -10.80
N GLN A 103 -39.78 7.72 -9.97
CA GLN A 103 -41.22 7.93 -10.11
C GLN A 103 -41.44 8.75 -11.39
N SER A 104 -42.17 8.14 -12.32
CA SER A 104 -42.83 8.82 -13.43
C SER A 104 -44.30 9.01 -13.11
#